data_AF-A0AAP0GPX3-F1
#
_entry.id   AF-A0AAP0GPX3-F1
#
_cell.length_a   1.000
_cell.length_b   1.000
_cell.length_c   1.000
_cell.angle_alpha   90.00
_cell.angle_beta   90.00
_cell.angle_gamma   90.00
#
_symmetry.space_group_name_H-M   'P 1'
#
loop_
_entity.id
_entity.type
_entity.pdbx_description
1 polymer ?
#
loop_
_entity_poly.entity_id
_entity_poly.type
_entity_poly.pdbx_seq_one_letter_code
_entity_poly.pdbx_strand_id
1 'polypeptide(L)'
;MVNRGVGAFICLVIIALDITAGILGIRAEAAQNEEKHLRLWLFECKEPSQEAYRLGFAAIVLLIVAHVLANLLSGCTACSHDEIHKASLGRQLSLLSLFFTWIILAVGLGLLVIGTKANHKSNASCGLSHHHFLSIGGILCFVHSLFSIAYYVTATASFH
;
A
#
# COMPACT_ATOMS: atom_id res chain seq x y z
N MET A 1 27.06 0.05 -5.12
CA MET A 1 26.68 -1.35 -4.83
C MET A 1 26.03 -1.39 -3.46
N VAL A 2 24.72 -1.57 -3.37
CA VAL A 2 24.04 -1.74 -2.07
C VAL A 2 24.47 -3.09 -1.49
N ASN A 3 24.96 -3.11 -0.24
CA ASN A 3 25.34 -4.35 0.43
C ASN A 3 24.14 -5.30 0.50
N ARG A 4 24.31 -6.59 0.20
CA ARG A 4 23.23 -7.60 0.22
C ARG A 4 22.47 -7.60 1.56
N GLY A 5 23.18 -7.38 2.68
CA GLY A 5 22.56 -7.24 4.00
C GLY A 5 21.66 -6.00 4.13
N VAL A 6 22.03 -4.88 3.50
CA VAL A 6 21.23 -3.65 3.48
C VAL A 6 19.98 -3.84 2.62
N GLY A 7 20.09 -4.50 1.47
CA GLY A 7 18.93 -4.82 0.62
C GLY A 7 17.92 -5.72 1.34
N ALA A 8 18.40 -6.78 2.00
CA ALA A 8 17.55 -7.66 2.79
C ALA A 8 16.87 -6.93 3.96
N PHE A 9 17.61 -6.06 4.66
CA PHE A 9 17.06 -5.25 5.74
C PHE A 9 15.95 -4.31 5.26
N ILE A 10 16.16 -3.58 4.16
CA ILE A 10 15.11 -2.66 3.66
C ILE A 10 13.90 -3.47 3.14
N CYS A 11 14.09 -4.65 2.54
CA CYS A 11 12.99 -5.54 2.17
C CYS A 11 12.15 -5.94 3.40
N LEU A 12 12.78 -6.33 4.51
CA LEU A 12 12.08 -6.61 5.77
C LEU A 12 11.32 -5.38 6.31
N VAL A 13 11.91 -4.19 6.19
CA VAL A 13 11.25 -2.93 6.57
C VAL A 13 10.00 -2.68 5.72
N ILE A 14 10.08 -2.85 4.39
CA ILE A 14 8.93 -2.68 3.48
C ILE A 14 7.79 -3.63 3.88
N ILE A 15 8.11 -4.90 4.12
CA ILE A 15 7.12 -5.91 4.56
C ILE A 15 6.45 -5.47 5.87
N ALA A 16 7.24 -5.04 6.86
CA ALA A 16 6.70 -4.60 8.14
C ALA A 16 5.80 -3.36 8.00
N LEU A 17 6.19 -2.40 7.17
CA LEU A 17 5.40 -1.19 6.90
C LEU A 17 4.07 -1.52 6.21
N ASP A 18 4.09 -2.34 5.16
CA ASP A 18 2.90 -2.74 4.41
C ASP A 18 1.94 -3.59 5.25
N ILE A 19 2.45 -4.53 6.06
CA ILE A 19 1.63 -5.31 7.00
C ILE A 19 0.97 -4.38 8.02
N THR A 20 1.74 -3.46 8.59
CA THR A 20 1.21 -2.50 9.56
C THR A 20 0.16 -1.60 8.92
N ALA A 21 0.41 -1.08 7.72
CA ALA A 21 -0.55 -0.28 6.96
C ALA A 21 -1.84 -1.06 6.68
N GLY A 22 -1.73 -2.32 6.27
CA GLY A 22 -2.88 -3.20 6.01
C GLY A 22 -3.73 -3.43 7.25
N ILE A 23 -3.10 -3.75 8.39
CA ILE A 23 -3.79 -3.91 9.67
C ILE A 23 -4.47 -2.60 10.10
N LEU A 24 -3.79 -1.46 9.96
CA LEU A 24 -4.36 -0.15 10.29
C LEU A 24 -5.55 0.19 9.40
N GLY A 25 -5.51 -0.12 8.10
CA GLY A 25 -6.64 0.07 7.18
C GLY A 25 -7.87 -0.74 7.60
N ILE A 26 -7.68 -2.02 7.98
CA ILE A 26 -8.77 -2.88 8.48
C ILE A 26 -9.33 -2.34 9.81
N ARG A 27 -8.46 -1.95 10.74
CA ARG A 27 -8.89 -1.35 12.03
C ARG A 27 -9.59 -0.02 11.84
N ALA A 28 -9.16 0.79 10.88
CA ALA A 28 -9.82 2.04 10.54
C ALA A 28 -11.24 1.79 10.04
N GLU A 29 -11.47 0.73 9.25
CA GLU A 29 -12.82 0.33 8.84
C GLU A 29 -13.67 -0.19 10.01
N ALA A 30 -13.07 -0.96 10.92
CA ALA A 30 -13.76 -1.42 12.13
C ALA A 30 -14.22 -0.24 13.00
N ALA A 31 -13.32 0.70 13.32
CA ALA A 31 -13.62 1.92 14.07
C ALA A 31 -14.64 2.82 13.35
N GLN A 32 -14.63 2.81 12.01
CA GLN A 32 -15.64 3.49 11.21
C GLN A 32 -17.03 2.83 11.36
N ASN A 33 -17.10 1.51 11.53
CA ASN A 33 -18.36 0.78 11.62
C ASN A 33 -18.95 0.75 13.04
N GLU A 34 -18.13 0.92 14.08
CA GLU A 34 -18.58 1.06 15.47
C GLU A 34 -19.40 2.35 15.69
N GLU A 35 -19.04 3.46 15.04
CA GLU A 35 -19.78 4.74 15.16
C GLU A 35 -21.08 4.78 14.32
N LYS A 36 -21.35 3.77 13.46
CA LYS A 36 -22.51 3.73 12.56
C LYS A 36 -23.80 3.21 13.20
N HIS A 37 -23.87 3.07 14.53
CA HIS A 37 -25.05 2.52 15.19
C HIS A 37 -26.34 3.37 15.06
N LEU A 38 -26.30 4.56 14.43
CA LEU A 38 -27.47 5.36 14.05
C LEU A 38 -27.97 5.03 12.63
N ARG A 39 -28.50 3.81 12.42
CA ARG A 39 -29.17 3.43 11.16
C ARG A 39 -30.57 4.05 11.06
N LEU A 40 -30.70 5.16 10.34
CA LEU A 40 -32.01 5.69 9.91
C LEU A 40 -32.29 5.31 8.44
N TRP A 41 -33.17 4.30 8.31
CA TRP A 41 -33.94 3.74 7.18
C TRP A 41 -33.61 3.99 5.69
N LEU A 42 -32.98 5.08 5.24
CA LEU A 42 -32.56 5.25 3.84
C LEU A 42 -31.34 6.16 3.62
N PHE A 43 -30.78 6.72 4.70
CA PHE A 43 -29.64 7.63 4.68
C PHE A 43 -28.65 7.19 5.76
N GLU A 44 -27.55 6.56 5.37
CA GLU A 44 -26.48 6.21 6.30
C GLU A 44 -25.73 7.49 6.66
N CYS A 45 -26.21 8.20 7.68
CA CYS A 45 -25.51 9.35 8.23
C CYS A 45 -24.25 8.84 8.93
N LYS A 46 -23.12 9.03 8.26
CA LYS A 46 -21.82 8.60 8.77
C LYS A 46 -21.31 9.66 9.74
N GLU A 47 -21.33 9.35 11.04
CA GLU A 47 -20.62 10.17 12.02
C GLU A 47 -19.11 10.00 11.83
N PRO A 48 -18.34 11.09 11.68
CA PRO A 48 -16.92 11.00 11.39
C PRO A 48 -16.14 10.48 12.62
N SER A 49 -15.64 9.25 12.53
CA SER A 49 -14.76 8.67 13.55
C SER A 49 -13.36 9.28 13.46
N GLN A 50 -12.97 10.05 14.49
CA GLN A 50 -11.60 10.59 14.60
C GLN A 50 -10.55 9.48 14.65
N GLU A 51 -10.90 8.34 15.24
CA GLU A 51 -10.01 7.18 15.30
C GLU A 51 -9.82 6.56 13.91
N ALA A 52 -10.89 6.34 13.15
CA ALA A 52 -10.81 5.84 11.78
C ALA A 52 -9.97 6.77 10.88
N TYR A 53 -10.13 8.09 11.03
CA TYR A 53 -9.29 9.07 10.33
C TYR A 53 -7.81 8.92 10.69
N ARG A 54 -7.47 8.83 11.98
CA ARG A 54 -6.07 8.69 12.44
C ARG A 54 -5.43 7.40 11.93
N LEU A 55 -6.15 6.28 12.03
CA LEU A 55 -5.67 4.97 11.58
C LEU A 55 -5.51 4.91 10.05
N GLY A 56 -6.49 5.42 9.30
CA GLY A 56 -6.43 5.50 7.84
C GLY A 56 -5.31 6.42 7.34
N PHE A 57 -5.11 7.57 7.99
CA PHE A 57 -4.00 8.48 7.68
C PHE A 57 -2.64 7.83 7.97
N ALA A 58 -2.50 7.12 9.09
CA ALA A 58 -1.29 6.38 9.38
C ALA A 58 -1.01 5.29 8.33
N ALA A 59 -2.04 4.56 7.87
CA ALA A 59 -1.90 3.57 6.80
C ALA A 59 -1.41 4.21 5.48
N ILE A 60 -1.94 5.39 5.12
CA ILE A 60 -1.50 6.16 3.94
C ILE A 60 -0.01 6.49 4.02
N VAL A 61 0.44 7.03 5.15
CA VAL A 61 1.84 7.42 5.34
C VAL A 61 2.76 6.21 5.24
N LEU A 62 2.40 5.09 5.89
CA LEU A 62 3.20 3.87 5.86
C LEU A 62 3.31 3.29 4.45
N LEU A 63 2.21 3.24 3.69
CA LEU A 63 2.22 2.76 2.31
C LEU A 63 3.11 3.62 1.40
N ILE A 64 3.06 4.96 1.55
CA ILE A 64 3.93 5.87 0.79
C ILE A 64 5.40 5.64 1.14
N VAL A 65 5.73 5.53 2.44
CA VAL A 65 7.11 5.27 2.88
C VAL A 65 7.60 3.91 2.35
N ALA A 66 6.77 2.87 2.44
CA ALA A 66 7.07 1.54 1.90
C ALA A 66 7.37 1.60 0.40
N HIS A 67 6.53 2.31 -0.37
CA HIS A 67 6.73 2.47 -1.81
C HIS A 67 8.00 3.25 -2.16
N VAL A 68 8.30 4.34 -1.44
CA VAL A 68 9.55 5.10 -1.64
C VAL A 68 10.76 4.21 -1.38
N LEU A 69 10.76 3.44 -0.28
CA LEU A 69 11.82 2.49 0.03
C LEU A 69 11.96 1.42 -1.07
N ALA A 70 10.86 0.87 -1.57
CA ALA A 70 10.87 -0.12 -2.65
C ALA A 70 11.50 0.42 -3.94
N ASN A 71 11.30 1.71 -4.26
CA ASN A 71 11.95 2.35 -5.41
C ASN A 71 13.43 2.67 -5.13
N LEU A 72 13.80 3.04 -3.90
CA LEU A 72 15.18 3.35 -3.52
C LEU A 72 16.12 2.14 -3.56
N LEU A 73 15.65 0.93 -3.17
CA LEU A 73 16.45 -0.29 -3.37
C LEU A 73 16.81 -0.53 -4.83
N SER A 74 15.93 -0.11 -5.74
CA SER A 74 15.91 -0.60 -7.11
C SER A 74 16.40 0.43 -8.13
N GLY A 75 16.54 1.69 -7.72
CA GLY A 75 17.13 2.75 -8.55
C GLY A 75 18.61 2.57 -8.87
N CYS A 76 19.35 1.72 -8.12
CA CYS A 76 20.78 1.49 -8.35
C CYS A 76 21.10 0.28 -9.26
N THR A 77 20.12 -0.55 -9.61
CA THR A 77 20.32 -1.75 -10.45
C THR A 77 20.29 -1.45 -11.95
N ALA A 78 19.72 -0.31 -12.35
CA ALA A 78 19.73 0.16 -13.74
C ALA A 78 21.08 0.80 -14.16
N CYS A 79 22.02 0.99 -13.22
CA CYS A 79 23.31 1.62 -13.47
C CYS A 79 24.44 0.62 -13.79
N SER A 80 24.20 -0.69 -13.74
CA SER A 80 25.19 -1.68 -14.20
C SER A 80 24.95 -1.99 -15.66
N HIS A 81 25.59 -1.19 -16.51
CA HIS A 81 25.68 -1.40 -17.94
C HIS A 81 26.69 -2.54 -18.19
N ASP A 82 26.31 -3.79 -17.92
CA ASP A 82 27.11 -4.92 -18.42
C ASP A 82 26.28 -6.18 -18.63
N GLU A 83 26.58 -6.88 -19.72
CA GLU A 83 25.95 -8.10 -20.26
C GLU A 83 24.61 -7.90 -21.01
N ILE A 84 24.75 -7.09 -22.06
CA ILE A 84 24.02 -7.18 -23.32
C ILE A 84 24.16 -8.62 -23.86
N HIS A 85 23.23 -9.55 -23.58
CA HIS A 85 22.81 -10.68 -24.45
C HIS A 85 22.01 -11.78 -23.70
N LYS A 86 20.86 -11.45 -23.11
CA LYS A 86 19.73 -12.40 -22.97
C LYS A 86 18.48 -11.63 -22.56
N ALA A 87 17.42 -11.72 -23.36
CA ALA A 87 16.07 -11.33 -22.97
C ALA A 87 15.56 -12.28 -21.87
N SER A 88 16.10 -12.14 -20.67
CA SER A 88 15.85 -12.99 -19.51
C SER A 88 14.47 -12.70 -18.93
N LEU A 89 13.63 -13.73 -18.84
CA LEU A 89 12.33 -13.75 -18.16
C LEU A 89 12.35 -12.99 -16.81
N GLY A 90 13.47 -13.02 -16.08
CA GLY A 90 13.65 -12.30 -14.81
C GLY A 90 13.53 -10.77 -14.95
N ARG A 91 14.07 -10.18 -16.02
CA ARG A 91 13.94 -8.73 -16.30
C ARG A 91 12.50 -8.35 -16.64
N GLN A 92 11.82 -9.18 -17.42
CA GLN A 92 10.41 -8.95 -17.77
C GLN A 92 9.51 -9.07 -16.54
N LEU A 93 9.72 -10.09 -15.70
CA LEU A 93 9.01 -10.26 -14.43
C LEU A 93 9.30 -9.11 -13.44
N SER A 94 10.53 -8.63 -13.40
CA SER A 94 10.93 -7.50 -12.57
C SER A 94 10.21 -6.21 -13.00
N LEU A 95 10.20 -5.88 -14.30
CA LEU A 95 9.46 -4.74 -14.84
C LEU A 95 7.94 -4.86 -14.63
N LEU A 96 7.39 -6.06 -14.81
CA LEU A 96 5.97 -6.32 -14.59
C LEU A 96 5.59 -6.16 -13.11
N SER A 97 6.43 -6.65 -12.19
CA SER A 97 6.22 -6.49 -10.75
C SER A 97 6.28 -5.03 -10.35
N LEU A 98 7.25 -4.26 -10.87
CA LEU A 98 7.32 -2.83 -10.67
C LEU A 98 6.05 -2.13 -11.19
N PHE A 99 5.60 -2.44 -12.41
CA PHE A 99 4.37 -1.89 -12.95
C PHE A 99 3.16 -2.16 -12.04
N PHE A 100 2.98 -3.40 -11.57
CA PHE A 100 1.90 -3.72 -10.65
C PHE A 100 2.01 -3.01 -9.30
N THR A 101 3.21 -2.83 -8.73
CA THR A 101 3.37 -2.06 -7.48
C THR A 101 2.89 -0.61 -7.63
N TRP A 102 3.13 0.03 -8.77
CA TRP A 102 2.64 1.40 -9.05
C TRP A 102 1.13 1.45 -9.20
N ILE A 103 0.53 0.48 -9.90
CA ILE A 103 -0.93 0.38 -10.04
C ILE A 103 -1.58 0.13 -8.67
N ILE A 104 -1.05 -0.80 -7.88
CA ILE A 104 -1.55 -1.11 -6.53
C ILE A 104 -1.39 0.10 -5.63
N LEU A 105 -0.27 0.84 -5.70
CA LEU A 105 -0.12 2.09 -4.97
C LEU A 105 -1.23 3.06 -5.36
N ALA A 106 -1.43 3.33 -6.65
CA ALA A 106 -2.42 4.30 -7.09
C ALA A 106 -3.84 3.95 -6.62
N VAL A 107 -4.24 2.68 -6.80
CA VAL A 107 -5.57 2.21 -6.39
C VAL A 107 -5.68 2.15 -4.86
N GLY A 108 -4.73 1.52 -4.17
CA GLY A 108 -4.74 1.34 -2.72
C GLY A 108 -4.68 2.66 -1.96
N LEU A 109 -3.78 3.55 -2.35
CA LEU A 109 -3.68 4.89 -1.81
C LEU A 109 -4.97 5.69 -2.06
N GLY A 110 -5.52 5.62 -3.28
CA GLY A 110 -6.78 6.27 -3.62
C GLY A 110 -7.93 5.84 -2.71
N LEU A 111 -8.08 4.53 -2.50
CA LEU A 111 -9.11 3.97 -1.61
C LEU A 111 -8.88 4.37 -0.15
N LEU A 112 -7.65 4.32 0.36
CA LEU A 112 -7.32 4.78 1.71
C LEU A 112 -7.59 6.27 1.89
N VAL A 113 -7.26 7.12 0.90
CA VAL A 113 -7.51 8.57 0.94
C VAL A 113 -9.02 8.86 0.93
N ILE A 114 -9.79 8.21 0.07
CA ILE A 114 -11.25 8.35 0.03
C ILE A 114 -11.85 7.94 1.38
N GLY A 115 -11.46 6.76 1.89
CA GLY A 115 -11.91 6.24 3.18
C GLY A 115 -11.54 7.16 4.35
N THR A 116 -10.30 7.64 4.40
CA THR A 116 -9.81 8.54 5.45
C THR A 116 -10.51 9.89 5.40
N LYS A 117 -10.62 10.51 4.22
CA LYS A 117 -11.32 11.79 4.04
C LYS A 117 -12.78 11.70 4.45
N ALA A 118 -13.44 10.57 4.16
CA ALA A 118 -14.81 10.30 4.59
C ALA A 118 -14.99 10.13 6.11
N ASN A 119 -13.91 10.15 6.91
CA ASN A 119 -13.96 10.12 8.38
C ASN A 119 -13.41 11.41 9.03
N HIS A 120 -13.05 12.41 8.23
CA HIS A 120 -12.60 13.70 8.75
C HIS A 120 -13.76 14.45 9.44
N LYS A 121 -13.47 15.16 10.54
CA LYS A 121 -14.46 15.77 11.45
C LYS A 121 -15.50 16.67 10.75
N SER A 122 -15.13 17.25 9.62
CA SER A 122 -15.97 18.19 8.86
C SER A 122 -16.87 17.54 7.80
N ASN A 123 -16.78 16.22 7.58
CA ASN A 123 -17.46 15.53 6.48
C ASN A 123 -18.63 14.66 6.96
N ALA A 124 -19.48 15.20 7.85
CA ALA A 124 -20.77 14.58 8.11
C ALA A 124 -21.61 14.66 6.82
N SER A 125 -21.77 13.53 6.13
CA SER A 125 -22.55 13.42 4.91
C SER A 125 -23.40 12.18 4.98
N CYS A 126 -24.70 12.33 4.77
CA CYS A 126 -25.63 11.23 4.67
C CYS A 126 -25.76 10.85 3.19
N GLY A 127 -25.39 9.61 2.84
CA GLY A 127 -25.41 9.16 1.44
C GLY A 127 -25.20 7.65 1.32
N LEU A 128 -25.33 7.14 0.09
CA LEU A 128 -25.05 5.74 -0.26
C LEU A 128 -23.54 5.47 -0.18
N SER A 129 -23.03 5.24 1.03
CA SER A 129 -21.61 5.03 1.27
C SER A 129 -21.21 3.59 0.96
N HIS A 130 -20.43 3.36 -0.10
CA HIS A 130 -19.74 2.07 -0.30
C HIS A 130 -18.85 1.73 0.92
N HIS A 131 -19.01 0.53 1.48
CA HIS A 131 -18.63 0.22 2.87
C HIS A 131 -17.20 -0.29 3.07
N HIS A 132 -16.36 -0.33 2.03
CA HIS A 132 -15.12 -1.12 2.06
C HIS A 132 -13.84 -0.40 1.60
N PHE A 133 -13.85 0.92 1.50
CA PHE A 133 -12.68 1.65 0.98
C PHE A 133 -11.42 1.47 1.84
N LEU A 134 -11.55 1.51 3.16
CA LEU A 134 -10.41 1.38 4.09
C LEU A 134 -9.89 -0.05 4.15
N SER A 135 -10.78 -1.05 4.18
CA SER A 135 -10.39 -2.46 4.19
C SER A 135 -9.81 -2.90 2.84
N ILE A 136 -10.42 -2.53 1.71
CA ILE A 136 -9.85 -2.85 0.37
C ILE A 136 -8.50 -2.15 0.19
N GLY A 137 -8.38 -0.88 0.61
CA GLY A 137 -7.09 -0.18 0.64
C GLY A 137 -6.05 -0.88 1.52
N GLY A 138 -6.45 -1.38 2.69
CA GLY A 138 -5.60 -2.18 3.57
C GLY A 138 -5.17 -3.52 2.95
N ILE A 139 -6.10 -4.23 2.29
CA ILE A 139 -5.79 -5.47 1.56
C ILE A 139 -4.74 -5.22 0.48
N LEU A 140 -4.89 -4.13 -0.27
CA LEU A 140 -3.93 -3.73 -1.30
C LEU A 140 -2.54 -3.42 -0.74
N CYS A 141 -2.39 -3.03 0.53
CA CYS A 141 -1.06 -2.90 1.16
C CYS A 141 -0.34 -4.26 1.27
N PHE A 142 -1.04 -5.35 1.61
CA PHE A 142 -0.45 -6.68 1.60
C PHE A 142 -0.07 -7.14 0.19
N VAL A 143 -0.91 -6.82 -0.80
CA VAL A 143 -0.61 -7.12 -2.21
C VAL A 143 0.60 -6.31 -2.69
N HIS A 144 0.73 -5.05 -2.27
CA HIS A 144 1.89 -4.21 -2.54
C HIS A 144 3.18 -4.85 -2.00
N SER A 145 3.15 -5.40 -0.78
CA SER A 145 4.28 -6.13 -0.21
C SER A 145 4.66 -7.35 -1.06
N LEU A 146 3.69 -8.15 -1.50
CA LEU A 146 3.94 -9.34 -2.32
C LEU A 146 4.68 -8.99 -3.63
N PHE A 147 4.20 -7.98 -4.36
CA PHE A 147 4.87 -7.56 -5.59
C PHE A 147 6.21 -6.87 -5.33
N SER A 148 6.37 -6.16 -4.20
CA SER A 148 7.65 -5.57 -3.80
C SER A 148 8.72 -6.63 -3.51
N ILE A 149 8.34 -7.74 -2.86
CA ILE A 149 9.23 -8.89 -2.64
C ILE A 149 9.56 -9.57 -3.96
N ALA A 150 8.55 -9.84 -4.79
CA ALA A 150 8.75 -10.47 -6.10
C ALA A 150 9.70 -9.63 -6.97
N TYR A 151 9.53 -8.31 -6.93
CA TYR A 151 10.43 -7.37 -7.59
C TYR A 151 11.85 -7.44 -7.04
N TYR A 152 12.04 -7.41 -5.72
CA TYR A 152 13.36 -7.54 -5.09
C TYR A 152 14.06 -8.86 -5.45
N VAL A 153 13.36 -9.99 -5.38
CA VAL A 153 13.90 -11.32 -5.68
C VAL A 153 14.26 -11.44 -7.16
N THR A 154 13.38 -11.01 -8.07
CA THR A 154 13.64 -11.08 -9.51
C THR A 154 14.74 -10.11 -9.95
N ALA A 155 14.80 -8.92 -9.36
CA ALA A 155 15.88 -7.97 -9.59
C ALA A 155 17.21 -8.55 -9.12
N THR A 156 17.30 -9.09 -7.90
CA THR A 156 18.54 -9.65 -7.33
C THR A 156 18.98 -10.95 -8.00
N ALA A 157 18.06 -11.83 -8.42
CA ALA A 157 18.35 -13.05 -9.16
C ALA A 157 18.85 -12.78 -10.59
N SER A 158 18.54 -11.60 -11.15
CA SER A 158 19.06 -11.18 -12.46
C SER A 158 20.55 -10.78 -12.42
N PHE A 159 21.14 -10.65 -11.24
CA PHE A 159 22.55 -10.30 -11.02
C PHE A 159 23.44 -11.52 -10.69
N HIS A 160 22.95 -12.75 -10.92
CA HIS A 160 23.66 -13.99 -10.62
C HIS A 160 23.75 -14.92 -11.84
#